data_AF-A0A7D5W5T7-F1
#
_entry.id   AF-A0A7D5W5T7-F1
#
_cell.length_a   1.000
_cell.length_b   1.000
_cell.length_c   1.000
_cell.angle_alpha   90.00
_cell.angle_beta   90.00
_cell.angle_gamma   90.00
#
_symmetry.space_group_name_H-M   'P 1'
#
loop_
_entity.id
_entity.type
_entity.pdbx_description
1 polymer ?
#
loop_
_entity_poly.entity_id
_entity_poly.type
_entity_poly.pdbx_seq_one_letter_code
_entity_poly.pdbx_strand_id
1 'polypeptide(L)'
;MSDNYGIVIKSKKYGINLLNTSDRVGRIVGWHDITPIPLMTKKTFSYDHSDLNKYGEVFAWFGTSFMRGLAGDVTLNINNGVIILELDNVYRNGLIDIYDDIIRLYYGVY
;
A
#
# COMPACT_ATOMS: atom_id res chain seq x y z
N MET A 1 -12.44 12.87 -31.80
CA MET A 1 -12.46 11.43 -31.54
C MET A 1 -11.12 11.10 -30.91
N SER A 2 -11.10 10.64 -29.66
CA SER A 2 -9.87 10.29 -28.95
C SER A 2 -9.57 8.82 -29.18
N ASP A 3 -8.42 8.53 -29.78
CA ASP A 3 -7.94 7.17 -29.99
C ASP A 3 -7.64 6.51 -28.64
N ASN A 4 -8.39 5.45 -28.30
CA ASN A 4 -8.16 4.64 -27.11
C ASN A 4 -7.08 3.60 -27.40
N TYR A 5 -5.83 3.94 -27.09
CA TYR A 5 -4.73 2.98 -27.06
C TYR A 5 -4.83 2.13 -25.79
N GLY A 6 -5.19 0.84 -25.92
CA GLY A 6 -5.23 -0.08 -24.79
C GLY A 6 -5.68 -1.51 -25.10
N ILE A 7 -5.22 -2.48 -24.28
CA ILE A 7 -5.62 -3.89 -24.34
C ILE A 7 -6.90 -4.10 -23.53
N VAL A 8 -7.98 -4.51 -24.20
CA VAL A 8 -9.27 -4.79 -23.55
C VAL A 8 -9.40 -6.30 -23.31
N ILE A 9 -9.47 -6.72 -22.05
CA ILE A 9 -9.72 -8.13 -21.70
C ILE A 9 -11.22 -8.33 -21.49
N LYS A 10 -11.86 -9.08 -22.40
CA LYS A 10 -13.29 -9.37 -22.39
C LYS A 10 -13.57 -10.82 -22.02
N SER A 11 -14.54 -11.05 -21.13
CA SER A 11 -15.09 -12.40 -20.95
C SER A 11 -16.17 -12.68 -21.99
N LYS A 12 -15.89 -13.56 -22.95
CA LYS A 12 -16.89 -14.01 -23.94
C LYS A 12 -18.09 -14.72 -23.31
N LYS A 13 -17.92 -15.34 -22.14
CA LYS A 13 -18.95 -16.12 -21.45
C LYS A 13 -19.99 -15.24 -20.75
N TYR A 14 -19.59 -14.06 -20.29
CA TYR A 14 -20.43 -13.19 -19.45
C TYR A 14 -20.72 -11.84 -20.10
N GLY A 15 -20.16 -11.54 -21.28
CA GLY A 15 -20.42 -10.28 -21.99
C GLY A 15 -19.89 -9.03 -21.26
N ILE A 16 -19.01 -9.20 -20.27
CA ILE A 16 -18.46 -8.13 -19.44
C ILE A 16 -17.00 -7.86 -19.78
N ASN A 17 -16.62 -6.58 -19.73
CA ASN A 17 -15.22 -6.16 -19.69
C ASN A 17 -14.68 -6.50 -18.31
N LEU A 18 -13.66 -7.36 -18.23
CA LEU A 18 -13.07 -7.75 -16.95
C LEU A 18 -12.07 -6.72 -16.44
N LEU A 19 -11.34 -6.09 -17.38
CA LEU A 19 -10.35 -5.05 -17.12
C LEU A 19 -10.31 -4.12 -18.34
N ASN A 20 -10.37 -2.82 -18.09
CA ASN A 20 -10.09 -1.75 -19.04
C ASN A 20 -8.71 -1.15 -18.74
N THR A 21 -7.95 -0.70 -19.74
CA THR A 21 -6.67 -0.01 -19.52
C THR A 21 -6.80 1.32 -18.78
N SER A 22 -8.02 1.87 -18.70
CA SER A 22 -8.35 3.00 -17.83
C SER A 22 -8.67 2.60 -16.38
N ASP A 23 -8.79 1.30 -16.08
CA ASP A 23 -8.91 0.79 -14.71
C ASP A 23 -7.52 0.87 -14.07
N ARG A 24 -7.15 2.09 -13.67
CA ARG A 24 -5.92 2.55 -13.02
C ARG A 24 -5.09 1.40 -12.40
N VAL A 25 -4.18 0.84 -13.19
CA VAL A 25 -3.16 -0.07 -12.66
C VAL A 25 -2.08 0.82 -12.08
N GLY A 26 -2.23 1.18 -10.80
CA GLY A 26 -1.28 2.06 -10.12
C GLY A 26 0.16 1.59 -10.34
N ARG A 27 1.05 2.52 -10.73
CA ARG A 27 2.46 2.22 -10.92
C ARG A 27 3.16 2.22 -9.57
N ILE A 28 3.69 1.07 -9.17
CA ILE A 28 4.60 1.00 -8.01
C ILE A 28 5.89 1.75 -8.37
N VAL A 29 6.27 2.72 -7.53
CA VAL A 29 7.45 3.57 -7.72
C VAL A 29 8.56 3.20 -6.73
N GLY A 30 8.22 2.67 -5.56
CA GLY A 30 9.20 2.25 -4.55
C GLY A 30 8.58 1.54 -3.35
N TRP A 31 9.40 1.36 -2.32
CA TRP A 31 9.00 0.80 -1.03
C TRP A 31 9.81 1.38 0.12
N HIS A 32 9.27 1.28 1.33
CA HIS A 32 9.94 1.57 2.59
C HIS A 32 9.94 0.33 3.47
N ASP A 33 11.09 0.02 4.07
CA ASP A 33 11.18 -0.98 5.13
C ASP A 33 10.78 -0.31 6.46
N ILE A 34 9.77 -0.86 7.15
CA ILE A 34 9.23 -0.27 8.39
C ILE A 34 9.65 -1.04 9.65
N THR A 35 10.64 -1.91 9.49
CA THR A 35 11.18 -2.75 10.55
C THR A 35 12.38 -2.09 11.22
N PRO A 36 12.62 -2.37 12.51
CA PRO A 36 11.80 -3.20 13.41
C PRO A 36 10.49 -2.52 13.87
N ILE A 37 9.47 -3.34 14.15
CA ILE A 37 8.20 -2.89 14.75
C ILE A 37 8.23 -3.21 16.26
N PRO A 38 8.26 -2.19 17.14
CA PRO A 38 8.08 -2.40 18.57
C PRO A 38 6.64 -2.83 18.85
N LEU A 39 6.46 -3.93 19.58
CA LEU A 39 5.14 -4.44 19.93
C LEU A 39 4.57 -3.69 21.14
N MET A 40 3.24 -3.77 21.33
CA MET A 40 2.51 -3.19 22.47
C MET A 40 2.74 -1.66 22.66
N THR A 41 3.16 -0.97 21.61
CA THR A 41 3.47 0.47 21.63
C THR A 41 2.83 1.20 20.47
N LYS A 42 2.72 2.52 20.60
CA LYS A 42 2.30 3.41 19.51
C LYS A 42 3.52 3.88 18.73
N LYS A 43 3.51 3.71 17.41
CA LYS A 43 4.56 4.19 16.50
C LYS A 43 3.94 4.81 15.25
N THR A 44 4.48 5.95 14.84
CA THR A 44 4.08 6.65 13.61
C THR A 44 5.26 6.74 12.66
N PHE A 45 5.03 6.39 11.40
CA PHE A 45 5.96 6.61 10.30
C PHE A 45 5.36 7.63 9.33
N SER A 46 6.22 8.51 8.80
CA SER A 46 5.84 9.52 7.82
C SER A 46 6.81 9.49 6.65
N TYR A 47 6.27 9.41 5.43
CA TYR A 47 7.04 9.38 4.20
C TYR A 47 6.48 10.42 3.23
N ASP A 48 7.29 11.43 2.93
CA ASP A 48 6.91 12.49 1.99
C ASP A 48 7.24 12.07 0.56
N HIS A 49 6.21 11.94 -0.27
CA HIS A 49 6.28 11.75 -1.72
C HIS A 49 5.40 12.76 -2.45
N SER A 50 5.29 13.98 -1.88
CA SER A 50 4.52 15.07 -2.49
C SER A 50 5.00 15.45 -3.90
N ASP A 51 6.26 15.14 -4.22
CA ASP A 51 6.83 15.28 -5.56
C ASP A 51 6.16 14.37 -6.60
N LEU A 52 5.56 13.26 -6.18
CA LEU A 52 4.87 12.31 -7.07
C LEU A 52 3.48 12.78 -7.49
N ASN A 53 2.89 13.77 -6.82
CA ASN A 53 1.57 14.31 -7.15
C ASN A 53 1.49 14.87 -8.58
N LYS A 54 2.63 15.25 -9.18
CA LYS A 54 2.70 15.66 -10.59
C LYS A 54 2.49 14.51 -11.58
N TYR A 55 2.62 13.27 -11.13
CA TYR A 55 2.49 12.06 -11.93
C TYR A 55 1.18 11.30 -11.70
N GLY A 56 0.46 11.60 -10.62
CA GLY A 56 -0.80 10.94 -10.28
C GLY A 56 -1.12 11.03 -8.79
N GLU A 57 -2.24 10.45 -8.40
CA GLU A 57 -2.62 10.35 -6.98
C GLU A 57 -1.77 9.29 -6.29
N VAL A 58 -1.08 9.68 -5.22
CA VAL A 58 -0.21 8.77 -4.46
C VAL A 58 -1.05 7.72 -3.74
N PHE A 59 -0.63 6.46 -3.84
CA PHE A 59 -1.19 5.36 -3.09
C PHE A 59 -0.10 4.57 -2.37
N ALA A 60 -0.49 3.85 -1.33
CA ALA A 60 0.39 3.00 -0.56
C ALA A 60 -0.32 1.69 -0.21
N TRP A 61 0.44 0.60 -0.20
CA TRP A 61 -0.09 -0.73 0.13
C TRP A 61 0.96 -1.60 0.80
N PHE A 62 0.50 -2.47 1.69
CA PHE A 62 1.35 -3.47 2.31
C PHE A 62 1.42 -4.73 1.45
N GLY A 63 2.59 -5.38 1.44
CA GLY A 63 2.69 -6.74 0.91
C GLY A 63 1.77 -7.70 1.68
N THR A 64 1.26 -8.73 1.02
CA THR A 64 0.32 -9.73 1.61
C THR A 64 0.88 -10.46 2.84
N SER A 65 2.18 -10.42 3.07
CA SER A 65 2.86 -10.96 4.25
C SER A 65 2.69 -10.09 5.51
N PHE A 66 2.36 -8.81 5.38
CA PHE A 66 2.31 -7.83 6.47
C PHE A 66 1.40 -8.25 7.63
N MET A 67 0.27 -8.88 7.32
CA MET A 67 -0.74 -9.28 8.32
C MET A 67 -0.57 -10.71 8.82
N ARG A 68 0.47 -11.45 8.40
CA ARG A 68 0.66 -12.84 8.84
C ARG A 68 1.19 -12.87 10.27
N GLY A 69 0.28 -12.83 11.23
CA GLY A 69 0.56 -13.04 12.65
C GLY A 69 0.72 -11.77 13.47
N LEU A 70 0.63 -10.58 12.87
CA LEU A 70 0.48 -9.33 13.59
C LEU A 70 -1.01 -8.98 13.72
N ALA A 71 -1.42 -8.66 14.95
CA ALA A 71 -2.74 -8.14 15.27
C ALA A 71 -2.59 -6.80 16.00
N GLY A 72 -3.59 -5.93 15.93
CA GLY A 72 -3.54 -4.57 16.48
C GLY A 72 -4.17 -3.57 15.53
N ASP A 73 -4.05 -2.29 15.87
CA ASP A 73 -4.62 -1.20 15.09
C ASP A 73 -3.58 -0.63 14.13
N VAL A 74 -3.89 -0.70 12.83
CA VAL A 74 -3.04 -0.17 11.75
C VAL A 74 -3.85 0.82 10.95
N THR A 75 -3.42 2.08 10.97
CA THR A 75 -4.05 3.15 10.19
C THR A 75 -3.07 3.65 9.14
N LEU A 76 -3.49 3.65 7.88
CA LEU A 76 -2.72 4.19 6.76
C LEU A 76 -3.50 5.36 6.15
N ASN A 77 -2.96 6.57 6.29
CA ASN A 77 -3.52 7.77 5.71
C ASN A 77 -2.55 8.35 4.67
N ILE A 78 -3.09 8.93 3.61
CA ILE A 78 -2.30 9.64 2.60
C ILE A 78 -2.91 11.02 2.43
N ASN A 79 -2.11 12.06 2.62
CA ASN A 79 -2.53 13.44 2.45
C ASN A 79 -1.54 14.18 1.55
N ASN A 80 -2.00 14.59 0.37
CA ASN A 80 -1.21 15.33 -0.61
C ASN A 80 0.18 14.70 -0.89
N GLY A 81 0.22 13.37 -1.06
CA GLY A 81 1.45 12.61 -1.31
C GLY A 81 2.29 12.26 -0.08
N VAL A 82 1.92 12.74 1.10
CA VAL A 82 2.53 12.32 2.37
C VAL A 82 1.80 11.09 2.89
N ILE A 83 2.53 9.99 3.04
CA ILE A 83 2.03 8.73 3.57
C ILE A 83 2.30 8.71 5.08
N ILE A 84 1.24 8.53 5.87
CA ILE A 84 1.28 8.44 7.33
C ILE A 84 0.79 7.06 7.73
N LEU A 85 1.69 6.28 8.33
CA LEU A 85 1.39 4.97 8.90
C LEU A 85 1.42 5.06 10.41
N GLU A 86 0.30 4.77 11.05
CA GLU A 86 0.18 4.66 12.50
C GLU A 86 -0.03 3.20 12.88
N LEU A 87 0.82 2.73 13.79
CA LEU A 87 0.72 1.43 14.43
C LEU A 87 0.38 1.68 15.90
N ASP A 88 -0.73 1.13 16.37
CA ASP A 88 -1.14 1.22 17.77
C ASP A 88 -1.39 -0.17 18.34
N ASN A 89 -0.74 -0.43 19.48
CA ASN A 89 -0.83 -1.68 20.23
C ASN A 89 -0.68 -2.95 19.37
N VAL A 90 0.28 -2.96 18.44
CA VAL A 90 0.54 -4.12 17.58
C VAL A 90 1.17 -5.25 18.39
N TYR A 91 0.69 -6.49 18.24
CA TYR A 91 1.17 -7.67 18.96
C TYR A 91 1.21 -8.93 18.08
N ARG A 92 1.99 -9.92 18.52
CA ARG A 92 2.05 -11.27 17.93
C ARG A 92 2.12 -12.29 19.05
N ASN A 93 1.28 -13.31 19.00
CA ASN A 93 1.26 -14.35 20.02
C ASN A 93 2.64 -15.00 20.16
N GLY A 94 3.19 -15.01 21.38
CA GLY A 94 4.50 -15.59 21.69
C GLY A 94 5.70 -14.65 21.49
N LEU A 95 5.48 -13.39 21.11
CA LEU A 95 6.52 -12.34 21.03
C LEU A 95 6.12 -11.14 21.91
N ILE A 96 7.09 -10.57 22.62
CA ILE A 96 6.82 -9.57 23.69
C ILE A 96 7.44 -8.21 23.37
N ASP A 97 8.60 -8.15 22.72
CA ASP A 97 9.35 -6.90 22.55
C ASP A 97 9.29 -6.34 21.13
N ILE A 98 9.92 -7.03 20.17
CA ILE A 98 10.17 -6.50 18.83
C ILE A 98 9.84 -7.57 17.80
N TYR A 99 9.24 -7.11 16.71
CA TYR A 99 9.08 -7.88 15.48
C TYR A 99 10.11 -7.40 14.45
N ASP A 100 10.95 -8.32 13.98
CA ASP A 100 12.13 -8.06 13.14
C ASP A 100 12.02 -8.61 11.71
N ASP A 101 10.98 -9.40 11.39
CA ASP A 101 10.78 -9.87 10.01
C ASP A 101 10.53 -8.66 9.08
N ILE A 102 11.28 -8.58 7.98
CA ILE A 102 11.23 -7.47 7.02
C ILE A 102 9.81 -7.23 6.51
N ILE A 103 9.28 -6.04 6.82
CA ILE A 103 8.00 -5.55 6.32
C ILE A 103 8.23 -4.37 5.40
N ARG A 104 7.59 -4.44 4.23
CA ARG A 104 7.61 -3.41 3.20
C ARG A 104 6.26 -2.74 3.04
N LEU A 105 6.27 -1.41 3.10
CA LEU A 105 5.21 -0.53 2.64
C LEU A 105 5.56 -0.05 1.22
N TYR A 106 4.84 -0.55 0.23
CA TYR A 106 5.02 -0.14 -1.16
C TYR A 106 4.22 1.12 -1.44
N TYR A 107 4.72 1.98 -2.32
CA TYR A 107 4.01 3.19 -2.75
C TYR A 107 4.11 3.40 -4.25
N GLY A 108 3.17 4.17 -4.78
CA GLY A 108 3.04 4.40 -6.21
C GLY A 108 2.11 5.56 -6.55
N VAL A 109 1.81 5.68 -7.84
CA VAL A 109 0.89 6.69 -8.39
C VAL A 109 -0.17 6.04 -9.27
N TYR A 110 -1.40 6.53 -9.18
CA TYR A 110 -2.52 6.15 -10.05
C TYR A 110 -2.58 6.96 -11.34
#